data_AF-A0A2P2LG77-F1
#
_entry.id   AF-A0A2P2LG77-F1
#
_cell.length_a   1.000
_cell.length_b   1.000
_cell.length_c   1.000
_cell.angle_alpha   90.00
_cell.angle_beta   90.00
_cell.angle_gamma   90.00
#
_symmetry.space_group_name_H-M   'P 1'
#
loop_
_entity.id
_entity.type
_entity.pdbx_description
1 polymer ?
#
loop_
_entity_poly.entity_id
_entity_poly.type
_entity_poly.pdbx_seq_one_letter_code
_entity_poly.pdbx_strand_id
1 'polypeptide(L)'
;MQAKAQQKETEPRPETEASLKYDVDICQQLMSRYSASTAPQHRHLLATAAAIRSILSAECLPLTPPAYFAAAVGTLSDSKTLDSTEIAALLSFISVVVPLIPEKGMKEDKASEAVGVLVGVVEERDGLGVATVSGVVKSLGVLILGFCDLDDWASVKPGFESLLKFSVDKRPKVRRSAQDCLEKVFGPFRSSVAVKEASKLVLSLVKCYMPMALNALQTADVSKDETLSKPEHLEVIHMLNLLKPIAPFLSNKVSSKVLSELHILLSQHFSPITGHVLSCIEPFFESERNEAVGTQLENIIDSLALYVSMGEKNPIDTVMSAAKLLKKGLDNLSARGSSSSMKILLKVVGSLAGLLICESSIALQSSDIMKQVIKNFINCKMLLIDENQSLEFVCQESEEADAIRSICAILEKCLNSCNGVLNEPLCGAISILFQELGMYTLQLP
;
A
#
# COMPACT_ATOMS: atom_id res chain seq x y z
N MET A 1 46.32 28.70 -25.33
CA MET A 1 47.23 27.85 -24.52
C MET A 1 46.42 27.36 -23.32
N GLN A 2 46.31 26.04 -23.18
CA GLN A 2 45.75 25.27 -22.05
C GLN A 2 44.24 25.40 -21.74
N ALA A 3 43.46 24.49 -22.33
CA ALA A 3 42.21 23.99 -21.78
C ALA A 3 42.54 22.84 -20.79
N LYS A 4 42.06 22.94 -19.55
CA LYS A 4 42.12 21.87 -18.55
C LYS A 4 41.01 20.85 -18.84
N ALA A 5 41.40 19.61 -19.13
CA ALA A 5 40.51 18.46 -19.14
C ALA A 5 40.19 18.07 -17.69
N GLN A 6 38.90 18.12 -17.32
CA GLN A 6 38.38 17.43 -16.15
C GLN A 6 38.16 15.96 -16.53
N GLN A 7 38.93 15.07 -15.88
CA GLN A 7 38.65 13.65 -15.88
C GLN A 7 37.31 13.41 -15.19
N LYS A 8 36.36 12.88 -15.96
CA LYS A 8 35.10 12.37 -15.46
C LYS A 8 35.37 10.95 -14.94
N GLU A 9 35.50 10.81 -13.62
CA GLU A 9 35.41 9.51 -12.96
C GLU A 9 34.09 8.87 -13.36
N THR A 10 34.20 7.78 -14.12
CA THR A 10 33.06 7.04 -14.61
C THR A 10 32.79 5.95 -13.59
N GLU A 11 31.74 6.17 -12.80
CA GLU A 11 31.15 5.20 -11.88
C GLU A 11 30.90 3.86 -12.62
N PRO A 12 31.31 2.69 -12.09
CA PRO A 12 31.08 1.42 -12.77
C PRO A 12 29.57 1.11 -12.78
N ARG A 13 29.01 0.97 -13.97
CA ARG A 13 27.66 0.40 -14.18
C ARG A 13 27.55 -0.99 -13.53
N PRO A 14 26.38 -1.36 -12.99
CA PRO A 14 26.18 -2.69 -12.42
C PRO A 14 26.30 -3.74 -13.53
N GLU A 15 27.25 -4.66 -13.36
CA GLU A 15 27.44 -5.82 -14.21
C GLU A 15 26.18 -6.67 -14.23
N THR A 16 25.77 -7.03 -15.44
CA THR A 16 24.60 -7.86 -15.73
C THR A 16 24.74 -9.22 -15.03
N GLU A 17 23.90 -9.48 -14.04
CA GLU A 17 23.90 -10.73 -13.27
C GLU A 17 23.61 -11.93 -14.19
N ALA A 18 24.61 -12.78 -14.41
CA ALA A 18 24.38 -14.11 -14.99
C ALA A 18 23.47 -14.91 -14.03
N SER A 19 22.29 -15.30 -14.50
CA SER A 19 21.35 -16.11 -13.73
C SER A 19 21.89 -17.53 -13.55
N LEU A 20 21.76 -18.07 -12.33
CA LEU A 20 22.07 -19.47 -12.06
C LEU A 20 21.08 -20.37 -12.82
N LYS A 21 21.60 -21.48 -13.38
CA LYS A 21 20.81 -22.43 -14.18
C LYS A 21 20.40 -23.63 -13.34
N TYR A 22 19.21 -24.17 -13.60
CA TYR A 22 18.66 -25.35 -12.93
C TYR A 22 19.50 -26.63 -13.21
N ASP A 23 19.93 -26.83 -14.45
CA ASP A 23 20.55 -28.09 -14.92
C ASP A 23 22.03 -28.27 -14.56
N VAL A 24 22.63 -27.34 -13.82
CA VAL A 24 24.06 -27.37 -13.48
C VAL A 24 24.21 -27.38 -11.96
N ASP A 25 25.18 -28.12 -11.43
CA ASP A 25 25.49 -28.14 -10.00
C ASP A 25 25.62 -26.71 -9.43
N ILE A 26 24.72 -26.37 -8.48
CA ILE A 26 24.67 -25.07 -7.82
C ILE A 26 25.99 -24.75 -7.12
N CYS A 27 26.62 -25.74 -6.48
CA CYS A 27 27.89 -25.54 -5.79
C CYS A 27 28.98 -25.13 -6.80
N GLN A 28 29.06 -25.82 -7.95
CA GLN A 28 30.01 -25.48 -9.00
C GLN A 28 29.76 -24.09 -9.61
N GLN A 29 28.50 -23.72 -9.83
CA GLN A 29 28.14 -22.39 -10.33
C GLN A 29 28.53 -21.29 -9.33
N LEU A 30 28.28 -21.50 -8.04
CA LEU A 30 28.68 -20.57 -6.99
C LEU A 30 30.20 -20.45 -6.91
N MET A 31 30.93 -21.57 -6.92
CA MET A 31 32.41 -21.57 -6.94
C MET A 31 32.95 -20.81 -8.14
N SER A 32 32.38 -21.01 -9.33
CA SER A 32 32.79 -20.24 -10.52
C SER A 32 32.56 -18.74 -10.33
N ARG A 33 31.36 -18.35 -9.85
CA ARG A 33 30.96 -16.95 -9.66
C ARG A 33 31.78 -16.22 -8.61
N TYR A 34 32.16 -16.89 -7.52
CA TYR A 34 32.83 -16.26 -6.37
C TYR A 34 34.29 -16.69 -6.19
N SER A 35 34.87 -17.42 -7.15
CA SER A 35 36.25 -17.93 -7.10
C SER A 35 37.30 -16.85 -6.80
N ALA A 36 37.13 -15.65 -7.36
CA ALA A 36 38.05 -14.52 -7.18
C ALA A 36 37.68 -13.62 -5.97
N SER A 37 36.57 -13.89 -5.29
CA SER A 37 36.09 -13.01 -4.22
C SER A 37 36.85 -13.21 -2.91
N THR A 38 37.32 -12.11 -2.33
CA THR A 38 37.96 -12.08 -1.00
C THR A 38 36.99 -11.79 0.14
N ALA A 39 35.73 -11.41 -0.15
CA ALA A 39 34.75 -11.07 0.86
C ALA A 39 34.43 -12.28 1.78
N PRO A 40 34.46 -12.12 3.12
CA PRO A 40 34.20 -13.22 4.06
C PRO A 40 32.86 -13.91 3.83
N GLN A 41 31.80 -13.14 3.59
CA GLN A 41 30.46 -13.68 3.32
C GLN A 41 30.40 -14.62 2.10
N HIS A 42 31.18 -14.35 1.06
CA HIS A 42 31.23 -15.21 -0.12
C HIS A 42 32.00 -16.50 0.19
N ARG A 43 33.06 -16.43 1.00
CA ARG A 43 33.80 -17.63 1.44
C ARG A 43 32.93 -18.54 2.31
N HIS A 44 32.17 -17.97 3.25
CA HIS A 44 31.24 -18.75 4.06
C HIS A 44 30.13 -19.37 3.22
N LEU A 45 29.55 -18.61 2.27
CA LEU A 45 28.58 -19.15 1.31
C LEU A 45 29.14 -20.33 0.50
N LEU A 46 30.36 -20.22 0.00
CA LEU A 46 31.02 -21.30 -0.75
C LEU A 46 31.31 -22.52 0.13
N ALA A 47 31.77 -22.30 1.36
CA ALA A 47 31.99 -23.37 2.33
C ALA A 47 30.69 -24.11 2.66
N THR A 48 29.60 -23.38 2.89
CA THR A 48 28.27 -23.96 3.07
C THR A 48 27.82 -24.74 1.84
N ALA A 49 27.94 -24.18 0.63
CA ALA A 49 27.55 -24.87 -0.59
C ALA A 49 28.32 -26.17 -0.81
N ALA A 50 29.63 -26.18 -0.52
CA ALA A 50 30.48 -27.37 -0.58
C ALA A 50 30.08 -28.40 0.49
N ALA A 51 29.79 -27.96 1.72
CA ALA A 51 29.34 -28.82 2.81
C ALA A 51 28.01 -29.51 2.46
N ILE A 52 27.00 -28.76 1.99
CA ILE A 52 25.72 -29.34 1.56
C ILE A 52 25.91 -30.29 0.37
N ARG A 53 26.74 -29.94 -0.62
CA ARG A 53 27.08 -30.86 -1.73
C ARG A 53 27.71 -32.16 -1.22
N SER A 54 28.58 -32.08 -0.21
CA SER A 54 29.21 -33.25 0.39
C SER A 54 28.19 -34.14 1.10
N ILE A 55 27.22 -33.57 1.81
CA ILE A 55 26.11 -34.31 2.44
C ILE A 55 25.31 -35.06 1.37
N LEU A 56 24.89 -34.37 0.30
CA LEU A 56 24.14 -35.00 -0.79
C LEU A 56 24.93 -36.14 -1.46
N SER A 57 26.23 -35.94 -1.67
CA SER A 57 27.08 -36.96 -2.29
C SER A 57 27.25 -38.18 -1.38
N ALA A 58 27.39 -37.97 -0.06
CA ALA A 58 27.50 -39.05 0.92
C ALA A 58 26.20 -39.88 1.02
N GLU A 59 25.04 -39.22 0.89
CA GLU A 59 23.73 -39.87 0.92
C GLU A 59 23.27 -40.37 -0.45
N CYS A 60 24.10 -40.26 -1.49
CA CYS A 60 23.77 -40.62 -2.88
C CYS A 60 22.50 -39.92 -3.42
N LEU A 61 22.26 -38.69 -2.97
CA LEU A 61 21.14 -37.85 -3.40
C LEU A 61 21.49 -37.04 -4.67
N PRO A 62 20.49 -36.69 -5.49
CA PRO A 62 20.73 -35.93 -6.71
C PRO A 62 21.19 -34.50 -6.40
N LEU A 63 22.10 -33.94 -7.20
CA LEU A 63 22.58 -32.57 -7.07
C LEU A 63 21.61 -31.56 -7.72
N THR A 64 20.34 -31.59 -7.31
CA THR A 64 19.27 -30.73 -7.83
C THR A 64 18.89 -29.65 -6.81
N PRO A 65 18.33 -28.51 -7.24
CA PRO A 65 17.91 -27.44 -6.32
C PRO A 65 16.97 -27.90 -5.17
N PRO A 66 15.95 -28.76 -5.39
CA PRO A 66 15.14 -29.28 -4.29
C PRO A 66 15.95 -30.08 -3.26
N ALA A 67 16.94 -30.88 -3.71
CA ALA A 67 17.78 -31.67 -2.80
C ALA A 67 18.73 -30.78 -2.00
N TYR A 68 19.36 -29.79 -2.64
CA TYR A 68 20.16 -28.76 -1.96
C TYR A 68 19.35 -28.00 -0.91
N PHE A 69 18.13 -27.62 -1.24
CA PHE A 69 17.23 -26.94 -0.32
C PHE A 69 16.86 -27.82 0.86
N ALA A 70 16.43 -29.07 0.62
CA ALA A 70 16.04 -30.00 1.67
C ALA A 70 17.19 -30.29 2.65
N ALA A 71 18.40 -30.53 2.14
CA ALA A 71 19.58 -30.75 2.98
C ALA A 71 19.98 -29.50 3.79
N ALA A 72 19.87 -28.31 3.19
CA ALA A 72 20.15 -27.06 3.88
C ALA A 72 19.12 -26.76 4.99
N VAL A 73 17.83 -27.00 4.74
CA VAL A 73 16.76 -26.87 5.75
C VAL A 73 16.94 -27.90 6.87
N GLY A 74 17.27 -29.16 6.54
CA GLY A 74 17.57 -30.18 7.54
C GLY A 74 18.72 -29.77 8.46
N THR A 75 19.78 -29.20 7.89
CA THR A 75 20.92 -28.67 8.67
C THR A 75 20.51 -27.49 9.58
N LEU A 76 19.56 -26.64 9.15
CA LEU A 76 19.01 -25.58 9.99
C LEU A 76 18.11 -26.09 11.11
N SER A 77 17.34 -27.15 10.89
CA SER A 77 16.51 -27.77 11.93
C SER A 77 17.35 -28.24 13.13
N ASP A 78 18.59 -28.67 12.87
CA ASP A 78 19.55 -29.09 13.89
C ASP A 78 20.49 -27.96 14.37
N SER A 79 20.15 -26.69 14.13
CA SER A 79 21.00 -25.50 14.35
C SER A 79 21.46 -25.20 15.79
N LYS A 80 21.25 -26.10 16.76
CA LYS A 80 21.68 -25.92 18.16
C LYS A 80 23.19 -25.81 18.30
N THR A 81 23.96 -26.33 17.35
CA THR A 81 25.42 -26.34 17.36
C THR A 81 26.04 -25.28 16.45
N LEU A 82 25.24 -24.59 15.64
CA LEU A 82 25.73 -23.63 14.64
C LEU A 82 25.91 -22.24 15.24
N ASP A 83 27.00 -21.58 14.88
CA ASP A 83 27.21 -20.18 15.21
C ASP A 83 26.40 -19.23 14.30
N SER A 84 26.35 -17.93 14.66
CA SER A 84 25.59 -16.93 13.92
C SER A 84 26.08 -16.73 12.48
N THR A 85 27.37 -16.92 12.23
CA THR A 85 27.99 -16.81 10.90
C THR A 85 27.62 -18.00 10.03
N GLU A 86 27.66 -19.20 10.59
CA GLU A 86 27.26 -20.45 9.92
C GLU A 86 25.77 -20.41 9.55
N ILE A 87 24.91 -20.00 10.49
CA ILE A 87 23.48 -19.79 10.24
C ILE A 87 23.28 -18.75 9.15
N ALA A 88 23.97 -17.60 9.22
CA ALA A 88 23.82 -16.56 8.20
C ALA A 88 24.25 -17.02 6.80
N ALA A 89 25.31 -17.83 6.71
CA ALA A 89 25.77 -18.42 5.46
C ALA A 89 24.77 -19.44 4.91
N LEU A 90 24.19 -20.27 5.78
CA LEU A 90 23.18 -21.27 5.42
C LEU A 90 21.87 -20.63 4.95
N LEU A 91 21.39 -19.59 5.64
CA LEU A 91 20.23 -18.80 5.22
C LEU A 91 20.49 -18.07 3.89
N SER A 92 21.71 -17.57 3.68
CA SER A 92 22.11 -16.95 2.40
C SER A 92 22.14 -17.96 1.27
N PHE A 93 22.63 -19.18 1.54
CA PHE A 93 22.60 -20.29 0.59
C PHE A 93 21.17 -20.67 0.21
N ILE A 94 20.27 -20.82 1.19
CA ILE A 94 18.85 -21.08 0.94
C ILE A 94 18.22 -19.99 0.06
N SER A 95 18.55 -18.72 0.32
CA SER A 95 18.05 -17.60 -0.48
C SER A 95 18.47 -17.63 -1.94
N VAL A 96 19.59 -18.29 -2.25
CA VAL A 96 20.06 -18.53 -3.62
C VAL A 96 19.35 -19.72 -4.25
N VAL A 97 19.08 -20.78 -3.48
CA VAL A 97 18.53 -22.05 -4.01
C VAL A 97 17.02 -21.98 -4.23
N VAL A 98 16.26 -21.34 -3.34
CA VAL A 98 14.79 -21.31 -3.39
C VAL A 98 14.23 -20.83 -4.74
N PRO A 99 14.72 -19.73 -5.36
CA PRO A 99 14.24 -19.29 -6.66
C PRO A 99 14.53 -20.25 -7.82
N LEU A 100 15.41 -21.24 -7.63
CA LEU A 100 15.77 -22.24 -8.64
C LEU A 100 14.91 -23.51 -8.54
N ILE A 101 14.06 -23.64 -7.53
CA ILE A 101 13.18 -24.80 -7.37
C ILE A 101 12.01 -24.66 -8.38
N PRO A 102 11.78 -25.65 -9.26
CA PRO A 102 10.65 -25.64 -10.19
C PRO A 102 9.31 -25.68 -9.45
N GLU A 103 8.23 -25.16 -10.04
CA GLU A 103 6.90 -25.03 -9.39
C GLU A 103 6.33 -26.32 -8.77
N LYS A 104 6.74 -27.50 -9.23
CA LYS A 104 6.34 -28.82 -8.66
C LYS A 104 7.49 -29.58 -8.00
N GLY A 105 8.56 -28.86 -7.66
CA GLY A 105 9.80 -29.41 -7.12
C GLY A 105 9.71 -29.80 -5.66
N MET A 106 8.63 -29.45 -4.95
CA MET A 106 8.45 -29.71 -3.52
C MET A 106 6.98 -30.02 -3.20
N LYS A 107 6.75 -30.88 -2.20
CA LYS A 107 5.41 -31.18 -1.66
C LYS A 107 4.97 -30.09 -0.68
N GLU A 108 3.67 -29.82 -0.62
CA GLU A 108 3.08 -28.77 0.24
C GLU A 108 3.43 -28.92 1.72
N ASP A 109 3.31 -30.13 2.29
CA ASP A 109 3.67 -30.38 3.69
C ASP A 109 5.14 -30.05 4.00
N LYS A 110 6.03 -30.35 3.05
CA LYS A 110 7.47 -30.07 3.18
C LYS A 110 7.80 -28.60 3.01
N ALA A 111 7.02 -27.89 2.19
CA ALA A 111 7.12 -26.45 2.08
C ALA A 111 6.74 -25.76 3.39
N SER A 112 5.62 -26.18 3.99
CA SER A 112 5.14 -25.63 5.26
C SER A 112 6.12 -25.92 6.40
N GLU A 113 6.66 -27.15 6.47
CA GLU A 113 7.69 -27.52 7.44
C GLU A 113 8.94 -26.62 7.29
N ALA A 114 9.42 -26.43 6.06
CA ALA A 114 10.57 -25.59 5.78
C ALA A 114 10.32 -24.11 6.13
N VAL A 115 9.12 -23.59 5.85
CA VAL A 115 8.70 -22.25 6.30
C VAL A 115 8.77 -22.15 7.81
N GLY A 116 8.25 -23.14 8.55
CA GLY A 116 8.33 -23.19 10.00
C GLY A 116 9.76 -23.14 10.55
N VAL A 117 10.67 -23.92 9.95
CA VAL A 117 12.10 -23.93 10.32
C VAL A 117 12.74 -22.56 10.08
N LEU A 118 12.53 -21.97 8.90
CA LEU A 118 13.10 -20.65 8.56
C LEU A 118 12.59 -19.55 9.48
N VAL A 119 11.29 -19.54 9.78
CA VAL A 119 10.67 -18.60 10.72
C VAL A 119 11.27 -18.77 12.12
N GLY A 120 11.36 -20.00 12.63
CA GLY A 120 11.95 -20.26 13.94
C GLY A 120 13.39 -19.74 14.05
N VAL A 121 14.23 -20.05 13.06
CA VAL A 121 15.63 -19.62 13.07
C VAL A 121 15.79 -18.09 12.98
N VAL A 122 15.05 -17.43 12.08
CA VAL A 122 15.21 -15.99 11.86
C VAL A 122 14.65 -15.13 12.99
N GLU A 123 13.66 -15.65 13.72
CA GLU A 123 13.04 -14.93 14.84
C GLU A 123 13.71 -15.16 16.19
N GLU A 124 14.35 -16.31 16.40
CA GLU A 124 15.10 -16.61 17.64
C GLU A 124 16.50 -15.97 17.68
N ARG A 125 17.03 -15.55 16.52
CA ARG A 125 18.42 -15.12 16.41
C ARG A 125 18.51 -13.61 16.20
N ASP A 126 18.93 -12.92 17.25
CA ASP A 126 19.33 -11.52 17.16
C ASP A 126 20.69 -11.37 16.46
N GLY A 127 20.90 -10.21 15.82
CA GLY A 127 22.19 -9.86 15.21
C GLY A 127 22.41 -10.34 13.78
N LEU A 128 21.45 -11.03 13.16
CA LEU A 128 21.55 -11.39 11.74
C LEU A 128 21.64 -10.15 10.83
N GLY A 129 22.53 -10.22 9.84
CA GLY A 129 22.76 -9.15 8.88
C GLY A 129 21.53 -8.82 8.04
N VAL A 130 21.39 -7.55 7.66
CA VAL A 130 20.28 -7.02 6.84
C VAL A 130 20.06 -7.84 5.56
N ALA A 131 21.14 -8.22 4.88
CA ALA A 131 21.07 -8.96 3.62
C ALA A 131 20.53 -10.39 3.83
N THR A 132 20.97 -11.07 4.88
CA THR A 132 20.53 -12.42 5.24
C THR A 132 19.04 -12.42 5.58
N VAL A 133 18.58 -11.55 6.48
CA VAL A 133 17.17 -11.50 6.85
C VAL A 133 16.29 -11.14 5.65
N SER A 134 16.71 -10.17 4.84
CA SER A 134 15.99 -9.81 3.60
C SER A 134 15.92 -10.98 2.62
N GLY A 135 16.98 -11.80 2.50
CA GLY A 135 16.98 -13.01 1.67
C GLY A 135 16.00 -14.07 2.18
N VAL A 136 15.97 -14.31 3.49
CA VAL A 136 15.03 -15.24 4.12
C VAL A 136 13.60 -14.78 3.92
N VAL A 137 13.30 -13.50 4.16
CA VAL A 137 11.96 -12.92 3.95
C VAL A 137 11.48 -13.13 2.50
N LYS A 138 12.35 -12.91 1.51
CA LYS A 138 12.03 -13.20 0.11
C LYS A 138 11.80 -14.68 -0.15
N SER A 139 12.63 -15.54 0.47
CA SER A 139 12.49 -16.99 0.37
C SER A 139 11.16 -17.46 0.96
N LEU A 140 10.73 -16.90 2.09
CA LEU A 140 9.41 -17.16 2.67
C LEU A 140 8.30 -16.80 1.67
N GLY A 141 8.37 -15.62 1.05
CA GLY A 141 7.41 -15.22 0.01
C GLY A 141 7.33 -16.21 -1.15
N VAL A 142 8.48 -16.67 -1.66
CA VAL A 142 8.54 -17.68 -2.74
C VAL A 142 8.03 -19.04 -2.28
N LEU A 143 8.38 -19.48 -1.06
CA LEU A 143 7.96 -20.77 -0.51
C LEU A 143 6.45 -20.82 -0.31
N ILE A 144 5.87 -19.78 0.31
CA ILE A 144 4.43 -19.71 0.55
C ILE A 144 3.68 -19.67 -0.78
N LEU A 145 4.06 -18.76 -1.69
CA LEU A 145 3.35 -18.57 -2.95
C LEU A 145 3.49 -19.75 -3.92
N GLY A 146 4.68 -20.35 -3.99
CA GLY A 146 5.00 -21.36 -4.99
C GLY A 146 4.69 -22.79 -4.56
N PHE A 147 4.62 -23.06 -3.25
CA PHE A 147 4.66 -24.44 -2.77
C PHE A 147 3.77 -24.77 -1.57
N CYS A 148 3.28 -23.79 -0.79
CA CYS A 148 2.34 -24.09 0.30
C CYS A 148 0.91 -24.24 -0.22
N ASP A 149 0.08 -24.96 0.54
CA ASP A 149 -1.36 -24.97 0.31
C ASP A 149 -1.95 -23.63 0.76
N LEU A 150 -2.33 -22.79 -0.20
CA LEU A 150 -2.90 -21.46 0.06
C LEU A 150 -4.34 -21.51 0.58
N ASP A 151 -5.00 -22.67 0.51
CA ASP A 151 -6.36 -22.87 1.03
C ASP A 151 -6.35 -23.37 2.48
N ASP A 152 -5.27 -24.03 2.91
CA ASP A 152 -5.00 -24.38 4.30
C ASP A 152 -4.26 -23.26 5.06
N TRP A 153 -4.99 -22.57 5.93
CA TRP A 153 -4.41 -21.54 6.79
C TRP A 153 -3.29 -22.07 7.68
N ALA A 154 -3.35 -23.31 8.17
CA ALA A 154 -2.30 -23.85 9.03
C ALA A 154 -0.96 -23.95 8.28
N SER A 155 -1.01 -24.29 6.99
CA SER A 155 0.15 -24.38 6.10
C SER A 155 0.90 -23.05 5.94
N VAL A 156 0.18 -21.93 5.80
CA VAL A 156 0.75 -20.61 5.48
C VAL A 156 0.93 -19.70 6.70
N LYS A 157 0.22 -19.95 7.79
CA LYS A 157 0.15 -19.07 8.97
C LYS A 157 1.52 -18.64 9.50
N PRO A 158 2.49 -19.54 9.79
CA PRO A 158 3.76 -19.14 10.39
C PRO A 158 4.54 -18.17 9.50
N GLY A 159 4.58 -18.47 8.20
CA GLY A 159 5.21 -17.61 7.21
C GLY A 159 4.52 -16.25 7.09
N PHE A 160 3.19 -16.24 7.05
CA PHE A 160 2.41 -15.00 6.97
C PHE A 160 2.59 -14.11 8.22
N GLU A 161 2.56 -14.69 9.43
CA GLU A 161 2.82 -13.98 10.68
C GLU A 161 4.23 -13.37 10.72
N SER A 162 5.23 -14.14 10.28
CA SER A 162 6.61 -13.66 10.22
C SER A 162 6.78 -12.52 9.20
N LEU A 163 6.17 -12.64 8.01
CA LEU A 163 6.17 -11.57 7.03
C LEU A 163 5.48 -10.29 7.58
N LEU A 164 4.36 -10.42 8.28
CA LEU A 164 3.71 -9.29 8.95
C LEU A 164 4.63 -8.64 10.01
N LYS A 165 5.33 -9.43 10.82
CA LYS A 165 6.29 -8.91 11.80
C LYS A 165 7.43 -8.14 11.13
N PHE A 166 7.99 -8.66 10.04
CA PHE A 166 9.06 -7.99 9.30
C PHE A 166 8.59 -6.77 8.49
N SER A 167 7.30 -6.62 8.23
CA SER A 167 6.73 -5.48 7.49
C SER A 167 6.85 -4.13 8.21
N VAL A 168 7.22 -4.15 9.50
CA VAL A 168 7.50 -2.98 10.33
C VAL A 168 8.94 -2.95 10.85
N ASP A 169 9.82 -3.81 10.31
CA ASP A 169 11.23 -3.88 10.72
C ASP A 169 11.94 -2.54 10.53
N LYS A 170 12.84 -2.19 11.45
CA LYS A 170 13.60 -0.93 11.41
C LYS A 170 14.51 -0.83 10.18
N ARG A 171 15.00 -1.97 9.67
CA ARG A 171 15.89 -2.08 8.51
C ARG A 171 15.07 -1.93 7.21
N PRO A 172 15.26 -0.85 6.42
CA PRO A 172 14.41 -0.58 5.26
C PRO A 172 14.39 -1.70 4.21
N LYS A 173 15.51 -2.40 4.01
CA LYS A 173 15.61 -3.48 3.02
C LYS A 173 14.80 -4.72 3.42
N VAL A 174 14.83 -5.08 4.71
CA VAL A 174 14.02 -6.19 5.26
C VAL A 174 12.55 -5.84 5.15
N ARG A 175 12.20 -4.63 5.62
CA ARG A 175 10.84 -4.12 5.60
C ARG A 175 10.18 -4.12 4.22
N ARG A 176 10.84 -3.53 3.22
CA ARG A 176 10.32 -3.51 1.84
C ARG A 176 10.16 -4.92 1.29
N SER A 177 11.14 -5.80 1.53
CA SER A 177 11.05 -7.20 1.09
C SER A 177 9.83 -7.90 1.69
N ALA A 178 9.51 -7.65 2.97
CA ALA A 178 8.36 -8.24 3.64
C ALA A 178 7.04 -7.69 3.11
N GLN A 179 6.94 -6.37 2.92
CA GLN A 179 5.75 -5.72 2.34
C GLN A 179 5.48 -6.22 0.91
N ASP A 180 6.53 -6.29 0.07
CA ASP A 180 6.43 -6.83 -1.30
C ASP A 180 5.99 -8.30 -1.32
N CYS A 181 6.46 -9.10 -0.35
CA CYS A 181 6.06 -10.51 -0.24
C CYS A 181 4.62 -10.66 0.25
N LEU A 182 4.19 -9.87 1.24
CA LEU A 182 2.82 -9.89 1.75
C LEU A 182 1.79 -9.56 0.67
N GLU A 183 2.05 -8.53 -0.13
CA GLU A 183 1.17 -8.17 -1.25
C GLU A 183 0.97 -9.35 -2.21
N LYS A 184 2.07 -10.02 -2.57
CA LYS A 184 2.06 -11.17 -3.50
C LYS A 184 1.45 -12.44 -2.89
N VAL A 185 1.64 -12.67 -1.59
CA VAL A 185 1.14 -13.87 -0.90
C VAL A 185 -0.33 -13.74 -0.55
N PHE A 186 -0.79 -12.55 -0.14
CA PHE A 186 -2.16 -12.38 0.34
C PHE A 186 -3.18 -12.40 -0.81
N GLY A 187 -2.85 -11.81 -1.96
CA GLY A 187 -3.78 -11.75 -3.10
C GLY A 187 -4.29 -13.09 -3.61
N PRO A 188 -3.44 -14.12 -3.74
CA PRO A 188 -3.84 -15.45 -4.22
C PRO A 188 -4.67 -16.31 -3.26
N PHE A 189 -4.89 -15.91 -2.00
CA PHE A 189 -5.70 -16.70 -1.07
C PHE A 189 -7.14 -16.85 -1.61
N ARG A 190 -7.57 -18.09 -1.84
CA ARG A 190 -8.91 -18.41 -2.39
C ARG A 190 -9.89 -18.80 -1.29
N SER A 191 -9.42 -19.50 -0.26
CA SER A 191 -10.21 -19.89 0.91
C SER A 191 -10.72 -18.68 1.71
N SER A 192 -12.03 -18.63 1.93
CA SER A 192 -12.67 -17.64 2.81
C SER A 192 -12.12 -17.70 4.24
N VAL A 193 -11.64 -18.87 4.70
CA VAL A 193 -11.04 -19.03 6.03
C VAL A 193 -9.67 -18.38 6.07
N ALA A 194 -8.79 -18.70 5.13
CA ALA A 194 -7.44 -18.12 5.05
C ALA A 194 -7.50 -16.59 4.95
N VAL A 195 -8.36 -16.04 4.07
CA VAL A 195 -8.58 -14.59 3.94
C VAL A 195 -9.04 -13.97 5.26
N LYS A 196 -9.99 -14.61 5.98
CA LYS A 196 -10.49 -14.10 7.27
C LYS A 196 -9.41 -14.10 8.35
N GLU A 197 -8.66 -15.18 8.50
CA GLU A 197 -7.63 -15.29 9.54
C GLU A 197 -6.45 -14.36 9.25
N ALA A 198 -5.96 -14.32 8.01
CA ALA A 198 -4.94 -13.36 7.58
C ALA A 198 -5.38 -11.91 7.82
N SER A 199 -6.63 -11.58 7.46
CA SER A 199 -7.20 -10.26 7.74
C SER A 199 -7.24 -9.94 9.24
N LYS A 200 -7.59 -10.90 10.10
CA LYS A 200 -7.61 -10.69 11.56
C LYS A 200 -6.21 -10.37 12.09
N LEU A 201 -5.16 -11.01 11.58
CA LEU A 201 -3.78 -10.69 11.96
C LEU A 201 -3.40 -9.26 11.57
N VAL A 202 -3.77 -8.83 10.36
CA VAL A 202 -3.57 -7.43 9.93
C VAL A 202 -4.29 -6.46 10.88
N LEU A 203 -5.55 -6.74 11.23
CA LEU A 203 -6.29 -5.91 12.17
C LEU A 203 -5.63 -5.87 13.56
N SER A 204 -5.12 -7.00 14.04
CA SER A 204 -4.39 -7.06 15.31
C SER A 204 -3.12 -6.21 15.27
N LEU A 205 -2.39 -6.23 14.15
CA LEU A 205 -1.22 -5.37 13.93
C LEU A 205 -1.61 -3.88 13.98
N VAL A 206 -2.65 -3.48 13.23
CA VAL A 206 -3.15 -2.09 13.26
C VAL A 206 -3.46 -1.67 14.69
N LYS A 207 -4.25 -2.47 15.41
CA LYS A 207 -4.64 -2.17 16.80
C LYS A 207 -3.47 -2.09 17.76
N CYS A 208 -2.41 -2.87 17.54
CA CYS A 208 -1.19 -2.81 18.34
C CYS A 208 -0.51 -1.43 18.21
N TYR A 209 -0.51 -0.85 17.01
CA TYR A 209 0.11 0.45 16.72
C TYR A 209 -0.82 1.66 16.93
N MET A 210 -2.13 1.46 17.09
CA MET A 210 -3.10 2.56 17.28
C MET A 210 -2.77 3.49 18.46
N PRO A 211 -2.42 3.01 19.67
CA PRO A 211 -2.07 3.92 20.77
C PRO A 211 -0.89 4.85 20.44
N MET A 212 0.11 4.33 19.71
CA MET A 212 1.28 5.11 19.28
C MET A 212 0.89 6.13 18.20
N ALA A 213 0.00 5.75 17.28
CA ALA A 213 -0.52 6.64 16.26
C ALA A 213 -1.34 7.80 16.87
N LEU A 214 -2.17 7.51 17.87
CA LEU A 214 -2.94 8.54 18.60
C LEU A 214 -2.04 9.53 19.34
N ASN A 215 -0.98 9.03 19.98
CA ASN A 215 0.01 9.91 20.61
C ASN A 215 0.68 10.83 19.58
N ALA A 216 0.97 10.33 18.38
CA ALA A 216 1.56 11.13 17.29
C ALA A 216 0.64 12.26 16.80
N LEU A 217 -0.68 12.13 16.94
CA LEU A 217 -1.64 13.19 16.64
C LEU A 217 -1.61 14.30 17.69
N GLN A 218 -1.43 13.94 18.97
CA GLN A 218 -1.44 14.88 20.09
C GLN A 218 -0.14 15.67 20.20
N THR A 219 1.01 15.05 19.87
CA THR A 219 2.33 15.71 19.96
C THR A 219 2.58 16.70 18.83
N ALA A 220 1.74 16.73 17.78
CA ALA A 220 1.86 17.70 16.68
C ALA A 220 1.63 19.16 17.13
N ASP A 221 1.00 19.37 18.29
CA ASP A 221 0.74 20.70 18.88
C ASP A 221 1.93 21.21 19.73
N VAL A 222 2.93 20.36 20.03
CA VAL A 222 4.02 20.66 20.97
C VAL A 222 5.39 20.58 20.28
N SER A 223 5.82 21.72 19.74
CA SER A 223 7.19 22.05 19.26
C SER A 223 7.70 21.30 18.01
N LYS A 224 8.34 22.06 17.11
CA LYS A 224 8.62 21.69 15.71
C LYS A 224 9.95 20.99 15.43
N ASP A 225 10.88 20.82 16.38
CA ASP A 225 12.27 20.53 15.98
C ASP A 225 12.88 19.20 16.47
N GLU A 226 12.33 18.51 17.46
CA GLU A 226 12.95 17.26 17.98
C GLU A 226 12.10 15.99 17.82
N THR A 227 10.80 16.12 17.56
CA THR A 227 9.82 15.02 17.64
C THR A 227 9.71 14.14 16.40
N LEU A 228 10.18 14.58 15.22
CA LEU A 228 10.18 13.78 13.99
C LEU A 228 11.15 12.59 14.02
N SER A 229 11.99 12.50 15.05
CA SER A 229 13.06 11.51 15.20
C SER A 229 12.74 10.34 16.13
N LYS A 230 11.57 10.32 16.78
CA LYS A 230 11.25 9.21 17.69
C LYS A 230 11.01 7.92 16.89
N PRO A 231 11.72 6.82 17.18
CA PRO A 231 11.62 5.57 16.44
C PRO A 231 10.18 5.00 16.42
N GLU A 232 9.39 5.32 17.43
CA GLU A 232 7.97 4.96 17.58
C GLU A 232 7.06 5.51 16.47
N HIS A 233 7.32 6.73 15.97
CA HIS A 233 6.54 7.32 14.88
C HIS A 233 6.83 6.63 13.54
N LEU A 234 8.06 6.15 13.35
CA LEU A 234 8.45 5.45 12.13
C LEU A 234 7.75 4.08 12.02
N GLU A 235 7.59 3.36 13.13
CA GLU A 235 6.89 2.07 13.13
C GLU A 235 5.41 2.21 12.77
N VAL A 236 4.74 3.26 13.25
CA VAL A 236 3.37 3.61 12.84
C VAL A 236 3.30 3.88 11.34
N ILE A 237 4.23 4.67 10.80
CA ILE A 237 4.31 4.97 9.36
C ILE A 237 4.57 3.68 8.56
N HIS A 238 5.40 2.77 9.07
CA HIS A 238 5.68 1.49 8.42
C HIS A 238 4.43 0.60 8.35
N MET A 239 3.65 0.55 9.44
CA MET A 239 2.37 -0.15 9.49
C MET A 239 1.36 0.47 8.51
N LEU A 240 1.23 1.80 8.48
CA LEU A 240 0.34 2.48 7.53
C LEU A 240 0.75 2.19 6.08
N ASN A 241 2.04 2.28 5.75
CA ASN A 241 2.53 1.99 4.40
C ASN A 241 2.26 0.54 3.96
N LEU A 242 2.22 -0.42 4.89
CA LEU A 242 1.81 -1.79 4.58
C LEU A 242 0.33 -1.86 4.16
N LEU A 243 -0.56 -1.10 4.80
CA LEU A 243 -2.01 -1.23 4.57
C LEU A 243 -2.40 -0.94 3.12
N LYS A 244 -1.73 0.01 2.47
CA LYS A 244 -2.04 0.43 1.09
C LYS A 244 -2.05 -0.75 0.09
N PRO A 245 -0.96 -1.52 -0.08
CA PRO A 245 -0.93 -2.64 -1.02
C PRO A 245 -1.82 -3.82 -0.61
N ILE A 246 -2.08 -4.03 0.68
CA ILE A 246 -2.86 -5.20 1.14
C ILE A 246 -4.36 -4.93 1.32
N ALA A 247 -4.79 -3.67 1.34
CA ALA A 247 -6.19 -3.29 1.52
C ALA A 247 -7.15 -4.01 0.54
N PRO A 248 -6.82 -4.23 -0.74
CA PRO A 248 -7.65 -4.99 -1.66
C PRO A 248 -7.88 -6.46 -1.25
N PHE A 249 -7.06 -7.05 -0.38
CA PHE A 249 -7.14 -8.47 -0.01
C PHE A 249 -7.82 -8.72 1.33
N LEU A 250 -8.12 -7.65 2.08
CA LEU A 250 -8.81 -7.75 3.36
C LEU A 250 -10.26 -8.21 3.18
N SER A 251 -10.71 -9.08 4.08
CA SER A 251 -12.13 -9.44 4.19
C SER A 251 -12.99 -8.19 4.47
N ASN A 252 -14.23 -8.16 3.99
CA ASN A 252 -15.14 -7.01 4.16
C ASN A 252 -15.29 -6.56 5.62
N LYS A 253 -15.46 -7.53 6.53
CA LYS A 253 -15.63 -7.26 7.96
C LYS A 253 -14.40 -6.62 8.58
N VAL A 254 -13.20 -7.02 8.15
CA VAL A 254 -11.96 -6.43 8.63
C VAL A 254 -11.70 -5.08 7.96
N SER A 255 -11.95 -4.96 6.66
CA SER A 255 -11.83 -3.68 5.92
C SER A 255 -12.61 -2.57 6.61
N SER A 256 -13.87 -2.84 6.99
CA SER A 256 -14.70 -1.89 7.73
C SER A 256 -14.07 -1.49 9.08
N LYS A 257 -13.51 -2.45 9.83
CA LYS A 257 -12.83 -2.15 11.10
C LYS A 257 -11.55 -1.36 10.91
N VAL A 258 -10.72 -1.71 9.93
CA VAL A 258 -9.49 -0.97 9.59
C VAL A 258 -9.84 0.46 9.20
N LEU A 259 -10.89 0.66 8.39
CA LEU A 259 -11.40 1.99 8.06
C LEU A 259 -11.86 2.77 9.30
N SER A 260 -12.53 2.14 10.26
CA SER A 260 -12.89 2.80 11.51
C SER A 260 -11.66 3.23 12.32
N GLU A 261 -10.61 2.40 12.38
CA GLU A 261 -9.36 2.79 13.03
C GLU A 261 -8.67 3.95 12.29
N LEU A 262 -8.62 3.92 10.95
CA LEU A 262 -8.07 5.01 10.13
C LEU A 262 -8.89 6.30 10.26
N HIS A 263 -10.21 6.21 10.40
CA HIS A 263 -11.09 7.35 10.60
C HIS A 263 -10.77 8.08 11.91
N ILE A 264 -10.47 7.34 12.98
CA ILE A 264 -10.02 7.94 14.26
C ILE A 264 -8.71 8.74 14.06
N LEU A 265 -7.84 8.31 13.13
CA LEU A 265 -6.60 9.02 12.84
C LEU A 265 -6.77 10.27 11.95
N LEU A 266 -7.97 10.51 11.41
CA LEU A 266 -8.27 11.73 10.67
C LEU A 266 -8.56 12.88 11.63
N SER A 267 -7.55 13.73 11.85
CA SER A 267 -7.70 15.02 12.53
C SER A 267 -8.03 16.13 11.53
N GLN A 268 -8.66 17.22 12.01
CA GLN A 268 -8.86 18.46 11.23
C GLN A 268 -7.54 19.23 11.02
N HIS A 269 -6.54 18.96 11.84
CA HIS A 269 -5.22 19.57 11.79
C HIS A 269 -4.17 18.59 11.27
N PHE A 270 -3.20 19.12 10.54
CA PHE A 270 -2.08 18.33 10.04
C PHE A 270 -1.26 17.70 11.17
N SER A 271 -0.82 16.48 10.91
CA SER A 271 0.17 15.74 11.70
C SER A 271 1.15 15.04 10.75
N PRO A 272 2.33 14.61 11.24
CA PRO A 272 3.29 13.86 10.42
C PRO A 272 2.74 12.55 9.82
N ILE A 273 1.66 11.99 10.37
CA ILE A 273 1.03 10.77 9.85
C ILE A 273 -0.14 11.04 8.89
N THR A 274 -0.62 12.27 8.79
CA THR A 274 -1.83 12.61 8.01
C THR A 274 -1.72 12.15 6.56
N GLY A 275 -0.61 12.45 5.88
CA GLY A 275 -0.40 12.02 4.48
C GLY A 275 -0.45 10.49 4.30
N HIS A 276 0.11 9.75 5.25
CA HIS A 276 0.08 8.28 5.25
C HIS A 276 -1.34 7.74 5.46
N VAL A 277 -2.10 8.30 6.41
CA VAL A 277 -3.50 7.92 6.65
C VAL A 277 -4.35 8.15 5.40
N LEU A 278 -4.23 9.32 4.77
CA LEU A 278 -4.94 9.62 3.52
C LEU A 278 -4.61 8.59 2.42
N SER A 279 -3.32 8.29 2.22
CA SER A 279 -2.92 7.28 1.23
C SER A 279 -3.39 5.86 1.57
N CYS A 280 -3.65 5.54 2.84
CA CYS A 280 -4.19 4.23 3.24
C CYS A 280 -5.69 4.12 2.97
N ILE A 281 -6.43 5.23 3.05
CA ILE A 281 -7.88 5.26 2.82
C ILE A 281 -8.20 5.08 1.34
N GLU A 282 -7.33 5.58 0.45
CA GLU A 282 -7.52 5.58 -1.01
C GLU A 282 -7.98 4.22 -1.60
N PRO A 283 -7.29 3.08 -1.35
CA PRO A 283 -7.68 1.80 -1.96
C PRO A 283 -9.04 1.28 -1.48
N PHE A 284 -9.52 1.74 -0.32
CA PHE A 284 -10.85 1.36 0.17
C PHE A 284 -11.97 2.09 -0.56
N PHE A 285 -11.69 3.26 -1.15
CA PHE A 285 -12.65 4.02 -1.96
C PHE A 285 -12.73 3.47 -3.40
N GLU A 286 -11.72 2.72 -3.84
CA GLU A 286 -11.69 2.07 -5.16
C GLU A 286 -12.34 0.68 -5.15
N SER A 287 -12.60 0.14 -3.97
CA SER A 287 -13.18 -1.18 -3.79
C SER A 287 -14.71 -1.14 -3.88
N GLU A 288 -15.30 -1.89 -4.82
CA GLU A 288 -16.75 -2.07 -5.01
C GLU A 288 -17.47 -2.80 -3.84
N ARG A 289 -16.78 -3.00 -2.71
CA ARG A 289 -17.23 -3.92 -1.67
C ARG A 289 -18.23 -3.29 -0.70
N ASN A 290 -19.41 -3.92 -0.63
CA ASN A 290 -20.42 -3.99 0.44
C ASN A 290 -20.99 -2.68 1.04
N GLU A 291 -22.31 -2.61 1.20
CA GLU A 291 -23.08 -1.54 1.86
C GLU A 291 -22.58 -1.14 3.25
N ALA A 292 -22.08 -2.07 4.08
CA ALA A 292 -21.58 -1.78 5.44
C ALA A 292 -20.35 -0.84 5.45
N VAL A 293 -19.63 -0.76 4.33
CA VAL A 293 -18.55 0.21 4.12
C VAL A 293 -19.11 1.61 3.84
N GLY A 294 -20.33 1.70 3.30
CA GLY A 294 -21.00 2.94 2.90
C GLY A 294 -21.16 3.93 4.06
N THR A 295 -21.74 3.52 5.19
CA THR A 295 -21.93 4.44 6.33
C THR A 295 -20.60 4.94 6.93
N GLN A 296 -19.58 4.07 6.97
CA GLN A 296 -18.24 4.50 7.42
C GLN A 296 -17.58 5.45 6.41
N LEU A 297 -17.83 5.24 5.12
CA LEU A 297 -17.36 6.11 4.05
C LEU A 297 -17.93 7.53 4.17
N GLU A 298 -19.21 7.67 4.52
CA GLU A 298 -19.83 8.97 4.80
C GLU A 298 -19.13 9.72 5.95
N ASN A 299 -18.86 9.03 7.07
CA ASN A 299 -18.16 9.64 8.22
C ASN A 299 -16.73 10.07 7.88
N ILE A 300 -16.03 9.29 7.03
CA ILE A 300 -14.69 9.64 6.56
C ILE A 300 -14.77 10.86 5.64
N ILE A 301 -15.74 10.91 4.71
CA ILE A 301 -15.97 12.06 3.84
C ILE A 301 -16.24 13.32 4.68
N ASP A 302 -17.00 13.19 5.76
CA ASP A 302 -17.25 14.27 6.69
C ASP A 302 -15.96 14.83 7.32
N SER A 303 -15.09 13.94 7.83
CA SER A 303 -13.78 14.33 8.37
C SER A 303 -12.87 14.95 7.31
N LEU A 304 -12.84 14.39 6.10
CA LEU A 304 -12.06 14.91 4.97
C LEU A 304 -12.55 16.31 4.56
N ALA A 305 -13.86 16.55 4.52
CA ALA A 305 -14.44 17.84 4.15
C ALA A 305 -14.06 18.92 5.17
N LEU A 306 -14.05 18.57 6.46
CA LEU A 306 -13.58 19.45 7.53
C LEU A 306 -12.08 19.76 7.38
N TYR A 307 -11.25 18.75 7.08
CA TYR A 307 -9.82 18.93 6.84
C TYR A 307 -9.52 19.86 5.66
N VAL A 308 -10.24 19.66 4.54
CA VAL A 308 -10.12 20.47 3.32
C VAL A 308 -10.60 21.90 3.55
N SER A 309 -11.68 22.09 4.32
CA SER A 309 -12.20 23.43 4.66
C SER A 309 -11.22 24.24 5.51
N MET A 310 -10.30 23.57 6.22
CA MET A 310 -9.21 24.17 6.98
C MET A 310 -7.95 24.40 6.14
N GLY A 311 -8.06 24.36 4.81
CA GLY A 311 -6.94 24.28 3.86
C GLY A 311 -5.84 25.33 4.05
N GLU A 312 -6.17 26.55 4.46
CA GLU A 312 -5.18 27.61 4.74
C GLU A 312 -4.24 27.28 5.92
N LYS A 313 -4.67 26.42 6.85
CA LYS A 313 -3.91 26.04 8.04
C LYS A 313 -3.16 24.71 7.89
N ASN A 314 -3.39 24.00 6.78
CA ASN A 314 -2.86 22.67 6.54
C ASN A 314 -1.90 22.69 5.32
N PRO A 315 -0.91 21.78 5.26
CA PRO A 315 -0.04 21.67 4.10
C PRO A 315 -0.81 21.40 2.81
N ILE A 316 -0.40 22.07 1.73
CA ILE A 316 -1.10 22.04 0.44
C ILE A 316 -1.18 20.62 -0.12
N ASP A 317 -0.12 19.83 0.01
CA ASP A 317 -0.03 18.46 -0.49
C ASP A 317 -1.06 17.53 0.18
N THR A 318 -1.25 17.65 1.50
CA THR A 318 -2.24 16.84 2.23
C THR A 318 -3.66 17.34 1.99
N VAL A 319 -3.87 18.66 1.88
CA VAL A 319 -5.18 19.25 1.52
C VAL A 319 -5.61 18.77 0.14
N MET A 320 -4.72 18.81 -0.86
CA MET A 320 -5.03 18.35 -2.21
C MET A 320 -5.23 16.83 -2.28
N SER A 321 -4.50 16.05 -1.47
CA SER A 321 -4.73 14.61 -1.35
C SER A 321 -6.10 14.30 -0.74
N ALA A 322 -6.50 15.02 0.31
CA ALA A 322 -7.83 14.91 0.91
C ALA A 322 -8.95 15.34 -0.06
N ALA A 323 -8.74 16.41 -0.83
CA ALA A 323 -9.69 16.86 -1.86
C ALA A 323 -9.91 15.82 -2.97
N LYS A 324 -8.84 15.14 -3.42
CA LYS A 324 -8.94 14.02 -4.37
C LYS A 324 -9.69 12.83 -3.79
N LEU A 325 -9.46 12.52 -2.51
CA LEU A 325 -10.19 11.47 -1.79
C LEU A 325 -11.67 11.80 -1.64
N LEU A 326 -12.03 13.06 -1.33
CA LEU A 326 -13.43 13.50 -1.27
C LEU A 326 -14.17 13.22 -2.57
N LYS A 327 -13.56 13.58 -3.71
CA LYS A 327 -14.11 13.25 -5.03
C LYS A 327 -14.29 11.74 -5.21
N LYS A 328 -13.25 10.94 -4.94
CA LYS A 328 -13.33 9.47 -5.07
C LYS A 328 -14.42 8.87 -4.17
N GLY A 329 -14.58 9.38 -2.95
CA GLY A 329 -15.59 8.92 -2.00
C GLY A 329 -16.99 9.25 -2.49
N LEU A 330 -17.19 10.46 -3.03
CA LEU A 330 -18.44 10.85 -3.68
C LEU A 330 -18.75 9.97 -4.89
N ASP A 331 -17.79 9.80 -5.81
CA ASP A 331 -17.95 8.94 -6.99
C ASP A 331 -18.37 7.51 -6.59
N ASN A 332 -17.76 6.95 -5.54
CA ASN A 332 -18.09 5.62 -5.02
C ASN A 332 -19.51 5.55 -4.43
N LEU A 333 -19.92 6.54 -3.63
CA LEU A 333 -21.27 6.60 -3.05
C LEU A 333 -22.36 6.83 -4.10
N SER A 334 -22.07 7.64 -5.11
CA SER A 334 -22.96 7.88 -6.25
C SER A 334 -23.15 6.60 -7.07
N ALA A 335 -22.08 5.84 -7.34
CA ALA A 335 -22.16 4.55 -8.03
C ALA A 335 -22.99 3.50 -7.26
N ARG A 336 -23.03 3.60 -5.92
CA ARG A 336 -23.83 2.73 -5.05
C ARG A 336 -25.30 3.14 -4.94
N GLY A 337 -25.71 4.26 -5.53
CA GLY A 337 -27.07 4.78 -5.41
C GLY A 337 -27.43 5.24 -3.99
N SER A 338 -26.45 5.75 -3.21
CA SER A 338 -26.72 6.20 -1.84
C SER A 338 -27.75 7.34 -1.82
N SER A 339 -28.78 7.21 -0.97
CA SER A 339 -29.80 8.24 -0.76
C SER A 339 -29.25 9.52 -0.11
N SER A 340 -28.06 9.46 0.49
CA SER A 340 -27.35 10.61 1.06
C SER A 340 -26.43 11.33 0.05
N SER A 341 -26.29 10.81 -1.17
CA SER A 341 -25.33 11.29 -2.17
C SER A 341 -25.45 12.78 -2.46
N MET A 342 -26.67 13.34 -2.50
CA MET A 342 -26.91 14.78 -2.71
C MET A 342 -26.38 15.65 -1.57
N LYS A 343 -26.62 15.25 -0.32
CA LYS A 343 -26.11 15.99 0.85
C LYS A 343 -24.59 15.98 0.88
N ILE A 344 -23.99 14.84 0.52
CA ILE A 344 -22.55 14.66 0.47
C ILE A 344 -21.94 15.46 -0.69
N LEU A 345 -22.57 15.47 -1.87
CA LEU A 345 -22.18 16.32 -2.99
C LEU A 345 -22.07 17.79 -2.56
N LEU A 346 -23.11 18.34 -1.95
CA LEU A 346 -23.12 19.74 -1.51
C LEU A 346 -22.02 20.03 -0.48
N LYS A 347 -21.73 19.07 0.40
CA LYS A 347 -20.63 19.18 1.35
C LYS A 347 -19.26 19.19 0.68
N VAL A 348 -19.04 18.30 -0.30
CA VAL A 348 -17.80 18.26 -1.10
C VAL A 348 -17.63 19.58 -1.86
N VAL A 349 -18.67 20.05 -2.56
CA VAL A 349 -18.66 21.34 -3.27
C VAL A 349 -18.35 22.48 -2.30
N GLY A 350 -19.04 22.56 -1.15
CA GLY A 350 -18.80 23.58 -0.14
C GLY A 350 -17.35 23.61 0.35
N SER A 351 -16.75 22.43 0.61
CA SER A 351 -15.37 22.33 1.06
C SER A 351 -14.34 22.76 -0.01
N LEU A 352 -14.54 22.37 -1.27
CA LEU A 352 -13.68 22.73 -2.38
C LEU A 352 -13.79 24.21 -2.76
N ALA A 353 -14.98 24.80 -2.60
CA ALA A 353 -15.24 26.19 -2.94
C ALA A 353 -14.41 27.18 -2.11
N GLY A 354 -14.12 26.85 -0.85
CA GLY A 354 -13.19 27.62 -0.02
C GLY A 354 -11.78 27.67 -0.62
N LEU A 355 -11.30 26.55 -1.18
CA LEU A 355 -9.97 26.48 -1.81
C LEU A 355 -9.88 27.26 -3.14
N LEU A 356 -11.01 27.52 -3.80
CA LEU A 356 -11.03 28.29 -5.06
C LEU A 356 -10.62 29.74 -4.86
N ILE A 357 -10.68 30.26 -3.63
CA ILE A 357 -10.37 31.66 -3.29
C ILE A 357 -8.93 31.78 -2.76
N CYS A 358 -8.23 30.67 -2.52
CA CYS A 358 -6.85 30.65 -2.05
C CYS A 358 -5.84 31.05 -3.15
N GLU A 359 -4.54 30.95 -2.82
CA GLU A 359 -3.44 31.20 -3.76
C GLU A 359 -3.61 30.43 -5.09
N SER A 360 -3.10 31.03 -6.17
CA SER A 360 -3.36 30.60 -7.56
C SER A 360 -3.11 29.11 -7.84
N SER A 361 -2.09 28.49 -7.25
CA SER A 361 -1.75 27.08 -7.45
C SER A 361 -2.73 26.12 -6.76
N ILE A 362 -3.26 26.50 -5.60
CA ILE A 362 -4.27 25.74 -4.84
C ILE A 362 -5.62 25.88 -5.54
N ALA A 363 -5.96 27.11 -5.93
CA ALA A 363 -7.20 27.43 -6.62
C ALA A 363 -7.30 26.67 -7.95
N LEU A 364 -6.23 26.60 -8.74
CA LEU A 364 -6.19 25.85 -10.01
C LEU A 364 -6.50 24.36 -9.81
N GLN A 365 -5.80 23.70 -8.87
CA GLN A 365 -6.01 22.28 -8.63
C GLN A 365 -7.39 21.99 -8.03
N SER A 366 -7.88 22.84 -7.12
CA SER A 366 -9.25 22.71 -6.59
C SER A 366 -10.29 22.89 -7.69
N SER A 367 -10.08 23.84 -8.61
CA SER A 367 -10.94 24.06 -9.77
C SER A 367 -11.04 22.82 -10.64
N ASP A 368 -9.94 22.14 -10.92
CA ASP A 368 -9.96 20.92 -11.72
C ASP A 368 -10.73 19.77 -11.05
N ILE A 369 -10.64 19.64 -9.72
CA ILE A 369 -11.42 18.67 -8.95
C ILE A 369 -12.91 19.06 -8.97
N MET A 370 -13.23 20.34 -8.72
CA MET A 370 -14.59 20.88 -8.73
C MET A 370 -15.28 20.65 -10.08
N LYS A 371 -14.58 20.95 -11.18
CA LYS A 371 -15.10 20.71 -12.54
C LYS A 371 -15.45 19.25 -12.76
N GLN A 372 -14.61 18.32 -12.29
CA GLN A 372 -14.89 16.89 -12.42
C GLN A 372 -16.08 16.45 -11.56
N VAL A 373 -16.21 16.97 -10.34
CA VAL A 373 -17.37 16.70 -9.47
C VAL A 373 -18.67 17.17 -10.13
N ILE A 374 -18.68 18.40 -10.67
CA ILE A 374 -19.84 18.97 -11.38
C ILE A 374 -20.20 18.12 -12.62
N LYS A 375 -19.20 17.77 -13.43
CA LYS A 375 -19.39 16.92 -14.62
C LYS A 375 -19.97 15.56 -14.28
N ASN A 376 -19.40 14.88 -13.28
CA ASN A 376 -19.88 13.56 -12.86
C ASN A 376 -21.32 13.63 -12.35
N PHE A 377 -21.65 14.65 -11.55
CA PHE A 377 -23.01 14.88 -11.06
C PHE A 377 -24.03 15.02 -12.19
N ILE A 378 -23.73 15.83 -13.21
CA ILE A 378 -24.64 16.08 -14.33
C ILE A 378 -24.72 14.86 -15.27
N ASN A 379 -23.59 14.20 -15.58
CA ASN A 379 -23.53 13.03 -16.45
C ASN A 379 -24.25 11.80 -15.87
N CYS A 380 -24.11 11.53 -14.57
CA CYS A 380 -24.86 10.45 -13.91
C CYS A 380 -26.38 10.62 -14.04
N LYS A 381 -26.87 11.84 -14.26
CA LYS A 381 -28.29 12.14 -14.45
C LYS A 381 -28.74 11.99 -15.89
N MET A 382 -27.90 12.34 -16.88
CA MET A 382 -28.19 12.05 -18.29
C MET A 382 -28.47 10.55 -18.52
N LEU A 383 -27.70 9.67 -17.88
CA LEU A 383 -27.88 8.21 -18.00
C LEU A 383 -29.19 7.70 -17.38
N LEU A 384 -29.64 8.32 -16.27
CA LEU A 384 -30.89 7.91 -15.59
C LEU A 384 -32.16 8.32 -16.35
N ILE A 385 -32.08 9.35 -17.20
CA ILE A 385 -33.19 9.83 -18.02
C ILE A 385 -33.34 8.98 -19.30
N ASP A 386 -32.24 8.46 -19.84
CA ASP A 386 -32.25 7.62 -21.07
C ASP A 386 -32.87 6.22 -20.82
N GLU A 387 -32.79 5.70 -19.59
CA GLU A 387 -33.35 4.38 -19.22
C GLU A 387 -34.83 4.41 -18.80
N ASN A 388 -35.40 5.55 -18.40
CA ASN A 388 -36.74 5.64 -17.82
C ASN A 388 -37.61 6.76 -18.42
N GLN A 389 -38.16 6.50 -19.60
CA GLN A 389 -39.39 7.07 -20.18
C GLN A 389 -39.49 8.59 -20.42
N SER A 390 -40.37 8.88 -21.39
CA SER A 390 -40.65 10.17 -22.03
C SER A 390 -40.95 11.33 -21.09
N LEU A 391 -40.37 12.46 -21.48
CA LEU A 391 -40.33 13.75 -20.82
C LEU A 391 -41.69 14.47 -20.84
N GLU A 392 -42.46 14.37 -19.76
CA GLU A 392 -43.43 15.42 -19.43
C GLU A 392 -42.78 16.43 -18.49
N PHE A 393 -42.77 17.67 -18.97
CA PHE A 393 -42.22 18.87 -18.38
C PHE A 393 -42.74 19.06 -16.95
N VAL A 394 -41.85 18.96 -15.97
CA VAL A 394 -42.15 19.51 -14.64
C VAL A 394 -40.96 20.24 -14.05
N CYS A 395 -41.07 21.58 -14.05
CA CYS A 395 -40.52 22.44 -13.01
C CYS A 395 -41.18 22.12 -11.64
N GLN A 396 -41.10 20.87 -11.17
CA GLN A 396 -41.45 20.49 -9.80
C GLN A 396 -40.15 20.15 -9.10
N GLU A 397 -39.82 20.95 -8.09
CA GLU A 397 -39.12 20.58 -6.85
C GLU A 397 -38.45 19.19 -6.84
N SER A 398 -37.46 18.99 -7.70
CA SER A 398 -36.62 17.80 -7.67
C SER A 398 -35.43 18.08 -6.77
N GLU A 399 -34.99 17.08 -5.99
CA GLU A 399 -33.80 17.20 -5.14
C GLU A 399 -32.57 17.64 -5.96
N GLU A 400 -32.54 17.32 -7.26
CA GLU A 400 -31.56 17.75 -8.23
C GLU A 400 -31.58 19.26 -8.50
N ALA A 401 -32.76 19.85 -8.73
CA ALA A 401 -32.89 21.29 -8.99
C ALA A 401 -32.51 22.10 -7.75
N ASP A 402 -32.82 21.57 -6.57
CA ASP A 402 -32.40 22.13 -5.28
C ASP A 402 -30.89 22.03 -5.08
N ALA A 403 -30.27 20.91 -5.49
CA ALA A 403 -28.82 20.74 -5.46
C ALA A 403 -28.11 21.72 -6.41
N ILE A 404 -28.59 21.89 -7.65
CA ILE A 404 -28.04 22.87 -8.59
C ILE A 404 -28.14 24.28 -8.03
N ARG A 405 -29.31 24.68 -7.50
CA ARG A 405 -29.49 25.99 -6.86
C ARG A 405 -28.53 26.19 -5.68
N SER A 406 -28.31 25.14 -4.89
CA SER A 406 -27.36 25.17 -3.78
C SER A 406 -25.91 25.29 -4.24
N ILE A 407 -25.50 24.59 -5.30
CA ILE A 407 -24.17 24.73 -5.91
C ILE A 407 -23.96 26.16 -6.41
N CYS A 408 -24.93 26.73 -7.12
CA CYS A 408 -24.89 28.12 -7.58
C CYS A 408 -24.72 29.10 -6.41
N ALA A 409 -25.50 28.94 -5.34
CA ALA A 409 -25.41 29.80 -4.16
C ALA A 409 -24.03 29.70 -3.46
N ILE A 410 -23.43 28.51 -3.41
CA ILE A 410 -22.07 28.32 -2.87
C ILE A 410 -21.05 29.09 -3.73
N LEU A 411 -21.09 28.94 -5.05
CA LEU A 411 -20.16 29.61 -5.97
C LEU A 411 -20.35 31.13 -5.98
N GLU A 412 -21.60 31.60 -5.91
CA GLU A 412 -21.93 33.02 -5.79
C GLU A 412 -21.35 33.63 -4.52
N LYS A 413 -21.46 32.92 -3.39
CA LYS A 413 -20.83 33.37 -2.13
C LYS A 413 -19.31 33.49 -2.26
N CYS A 414 -18.67 32.59 -2.99
CA CYS A 414 -17.24 32.66 -3.28
C CYS A 414 -16.90 33.88 -4.15
N LEU A 415 -17.67 34.14 -5.20
CA LEU A 415 -17.51 35.33 -6.05
C LEU A 415 -17.61 36.62 -5.24
N ASN A 416 -18.60 36.71 -4.35
CA ASN A 416 -18.80 37.88 -3.48
C ASN A 416 -17.65 38.09 -2.47
N SER A 417 -16.88 37.05 -2.21
CA SER A 417 -15.73 37.09 -1.30
C SER A 417 -14.42 37.42 -2.03
N CYS A 418 -14.40 37.45 -3.37
CA CYS A 418 -13.28 37.94 -4.15
C CYS A 418 -13.30 39.47 -4.17
N ASN A 419 -12.22 40.12 -3.69
CA ASN A 419 -12.07 41.58 -3.63
C ASN A 419 -11.89 42.24 -5.02
N GLY A 420 -12.78 41.97 -5.98
CA GLY A 420 -12.82 42.58 -7.30
C GLY A 420 -11.82 42.02 -8.33
N VAL A 421 -10.92 41.11 -7.95
CA VAL A 421 -10.05 40.38 -8.88
C VAL A 421 -10.72 39.06 -9.24
N LEU A 422 -11.12 38.91 -10.51
CA LEU A 422 -11.70 37.68 -11.03
C LEU A 422 -10.67 36.55 -10.96
N ASN A 423 -10.99 35.55 -10.15
CA ASN A 423 -10.16 34.36 -9.98
C ASN A 423 -10.48 33.37 -11.13
N GLU A 424 -9.57 33.27 -12.09
CA GLU A 424 -9.72 32.40 -13.28
C GLU A 424 -10.13 30.95 -12.92
N PRO A 425 -9.51 30.28 -11.92
CA PRO A 425 -9.98 29.02 -11.38
C PRO A 425 -11.47 28.97 -10.98
N LEU A 426 -11.98 29.99 -10.28
CA LEU A 426 -13.40 30.06 -9.88
C LEU A 426 -14.30 30.24 -11.12
N CYS A 427 -13.93 31.13 -12.02
CA CYS A 427 -14.65 31.33 -13.29
C CYS A 427 -14.68 30.04 -14.13
N GLY A 428 -13.60 29.26 -14.15
CA GLY A 428 -13.54 27.99 -14.85
C GLY A 428 -14.50 26.93 -14.28
N ALA A 429 -14.68 26.87 -12.96
CA ALA A 429 -15.66 25.98 -12.33
C ALA A 429 -17.11 26.39 -12.68
N ILE A 430 -17.39 27.70 -12.63
CA ILE A 430 -18.69 28.27 -13.01
C ILE A 430 -19.00 27.99 -14.49
N SER A 431 -18.02 28.21 -15.37
CA SER A 431 -18.18 27.98 -16.81
C SER A 431 -18.56 26.53 -17.12
N ILE A 432 -17.96 25.56 -16.43
CA ILE A 432 -18.27 24.13 -16.61
C ILE A 432 -19.70 23.83 -16.15
N LEU A 433 -20.13 24.38 -15.00
CA LEU A 433 -21.52 24.20 -14.54
C LEU A 433 -22.53 24.64 -15.60
N PHE A 434 -22.36 25.85 -16.14
CA PHE A 434 -23.26 26.38 -17.17
C PHE A 434 -23.12 25.64 -18.51
N GLN A 435 -21.93 25.19 -18.88
CA GLN A 435 -21.73 24.42 -20.11
C GLN A 435 -22.47 23.08 -20.06
N GLU A 436 -22.33 22.33 -18.97
CA GLU A 436 -22.99 21.03 -18.81
C GLU A 436 -24.52 21.18 -18.71
N LEU A 437 -25.02 22.22 -18.02
CA LEU A 437 -26.46 22.54 -18.01
C LEU A 437 -26.98 23.02 -19.38
N GLY A 438 -26.15 23.72 -20.16
CA GLY A 438 -26.44 24.14 -21.53
C GLY A 438 -26.56 22.95 -22.48
N MET A 439 -25.68 21.95 -22.35
CA MET A 439 -25.77 20.71 -23.11
C MET A 439 -27.04 19.93 -22.75
N TYR A 440 -27.38 19.85 -21.47
CA TYR A 440 -28.62 19.24 -20.99
C TYR A 440 -29.88 19.91 -21.60
N THR A 441 -29.86 21.23 -21.76
CA THR A 441 -30.99 21.97 -22.35
C THR A 441 -31.08 21.86 -23.88
N LEU A 442 -29.97 21.62 -24.57
CA LEU A 442 -29.92 21.47 -26.04
C LEU A 442 -30.19 20.04 -26.54
N GLN A 443 -30.15 19.03 -25.66
CA GLN A 443 -30.49 17.63 -25.97
C GLN A 443 -31.96 17.27 -25.67
N LEU A 444 -32.75 18.24 -25.21
CA LEU A 444 -34.20 18.13 -25.10
C LEU A 444 -34.82 18.40 -26.50
N PRO A 445 -35.67 17.50 -27.04
CA PRO A 445 -36.31 17.68 -28.34
C PRO A 445 -37.29 18.86 -28.39
#